data_AF-A0A6N2EA72-F1
#
_entry.id   AF-A0A6N2EA72-F1
#
_cell.length_a   1.000
_cell.length_b   1.000
_cell.length_c   1.000
_cell.angle_alpha   90.00
_cell.angle_beta   90.00
_cell.angle_gamma   90.00
#
_symmetry.space_group_name_H-M   'P 1'
#
loop_
_entity.id
_entity.type
_entity.pdbx_description
1 polymer ?
#
loop_
_entity_poly.entity_id
_entity_poly.type
_entity_poly.pdbx_seq_one_letter_code
_entity_poly.pdbx_strand_id
1 'polypeptide(L)'
;MHVLLAPAPQLSGDGQLRELIQERRERSGGTGAIWYLPPELVAAQGLGQGLEAVVTPTAAVCTWLQLRFGGRPSHAPLTSAWLDAQAGALPAAAPLARLS
;
A
#
# COMPACT_ATOMS: atom_id res chain seq x y z
N MET A 1 3.02 6.13 -11.83
CA MET A 1 2.15 5.83 -10.67
C MET A 1 2.55 6.70 -9.50
N HIS A 2 1.59 7.05 -8.65
CA HIS A 2 1.88 7.74 -7.39
C HIS A 2 2.18 6.70 -6.31
N VAL A 3 3.22 6.93 -5.52
CA VAL A 3 3.72 6.01 -4.51
C VAL A 3 3.81 6.73 -3.19
N LEU A 4 3.24 6.15 -2.14
CA LEU A 4 3.44 6.60 -0.76
C LEU A 4 4.40 5.63 -0.09
N LEU A 5 5.62 6.09 0.21
CA LEU A 5 6.65 5.30 0.89
C LEU A 5 6.64 5.57 2.38
N ALA A 6 6.79 4.54 3.21
CA ALA A 6 7.01 4.70 4.64
C ALA A 6 7.91 3.58 5.19
N PRO A 7 8.56 3.76 6.35
CA PRO A 7 9.21 2.67 7.06
C PRO A 7 8.21 1.56 7.37
N ALA A 8 8.56 0.30 7.12
CA ALA A 8 7.70 -0.80 7.52
C ALA A 8 7.77 -1.04 9.04
N PRO A 9 6.66 -1.33 9.74
CA PRO A 9 5.30 -1.53 9.25
C PRO A 9 4.36 -0.32 9.53
N GLN A 10 4.78 0.91 9.24
CA GLN A 10 3.96 2.12 9.51
C GLN A 10 2.60 2.12 8.79
N LEU A 11 2.53 1.71 7.52
CA LEU A 11 1.28 1.71 6.74
C LEU A 11 0.44 0.46 7.01
N SER A 12 1.07 -0.71 7.19
CA SER A 12 0.37 -2.00 7.31
C SER A 12 0.15 -2.48 8.75
N GLY A 13 0.87 -1.93 9.72
CA GLY A 13 1.04 -2.54 11.04
C GLY A 13 -0.20 -2.55 11.94
N ASP A 14 -1.14 -1.64 11.73
CA ASP A 14 -2.39 -1.55 12.51
C ASP A 14 -3.59 -2.22 11.82
N GLY A 15 -3.41 -2.76 10.60
CA GLY A 15 -4.45 -3.38 9.79
C GLY A 15 -5.44 -2.41 9.12
N GLN A 16 -5.40 -1.11 9.40
CA GLN A 16 -6.31 -0.13 8.80
C GLN A 16 -6.16 -0.04 7.28
N LEU A 17 -4.92 -0.13 6.78
CA LEU A 17 -4.66 -0.18 5.33
C LEU A 17 -5.25 -1.44 4.69
N ARG A 18 -5.19 -2.58 5.39
CA ARG A 18 -5.76 -3.84 4.90
C ARG A 18 -7.27 -3.73 4.74
N GLU A 19 -7.97 -3.26 5.76
CA GLU A 19 -9.42 -3.05 5.74
C GLU A 19 -9.82 -2.12 4.59
N LEU A 20 -9.11 -1.01 4.44
CA LEU A 20 -9.33 -0.04 3.38
C LEU A 20 -9.19 -0.64 1.97
N ILE A 21 -8.12 -1.41 1.73
CA ILE A 21 -7.92 -2.06 0.43
C ILE A 21 -9.00 -3.12 0.18
N GLN A 22 -9.39 -3.86 1.22
CA GLN A 22 -10.44 -4.88 1.12
C GLN A 22 -11.80 -4.25 0.76
N GLU A 23 -12.28 -3.28 1.53
CA GLU A 23 -13.56 -2.60 1.28
C GLU A 23 -13.63 -1.98 -0.13
N ARG A 24 -12.50 -1.44 -0.60
CA ARG A 24 -12.44 -0.82 -1.92
C ARG A 24 -12.53 -1.87 -3.04
N ARG A 25 -11.90 -3.02 -2.87
CA ARG A 25 -11.99 -4.14 -3.83
C ARG A 25 -13.40 -4.69 -3.91
N GLU A 26 -14.07 -4.84 -2.76
CA GLU A 26 -15.45 -5.31 -2.67
C GLU A 26 -16.42 -4.35 -3.37
N ARG A 27 -16.29 -3.03 -3.15
CA ARG A 27 -17.14 -2.01 -3.80
C ARG A 27 -16.90 -1.83 -5.30
N SER A 28 -15.69 -2.07 -5.79
CA SER A 28 -15.31 -1.83 -7.18
C SER A 28 -15.33 -3.09 -8.06
N GLY A 29 -15.62 -4.27 -7.50
CA GLY A 29 -15.66 -5.54 -8.26
C GLY A 29 -14.29 -6.03 -8.76
N GLY A 30 -13.18 -5.60 -8.15
CA GLY A 30 -11.81 -5.90 -8.62
C GLY A 30 -10.74 -5.03 -7.93
N THR A 31 -9.46 -5.10 -8.36
CA THR A 31 -8.31 -4.32 -7.83
C THR A 31 -8.49 -2.82 -8.05
N GLY A 32 -9.38 -2.22 -7.25
CA GLY A 32 -9.71 -0.81 -7.31
C GLY A 32 -8.58 0.08 -6.78
N ALA A 33 -7.61 0.38 -7.64
CA ALA A 33 -6.75 1.56 -7.62
C ALA A 33 -5.76 1.73 -6.44
N ILE A 34 -5.67 0.77 -5.51
CA ILE A 34 -4.68 0.80 -4.44
C ILE A 34 -4.01 -0.56 -4.37
N TRP A 35 -2.69 -0.55 -4.53
CA TRP A 35 -1.84 -1.73 -4.37
C TRP A 35 -0.89 -1.52 -3.20
N TYR A 36 -0.68 -2.58 -2.44
CA TYR A 36 0.29 -2.61 -1.36
C TYR A 36 1.56 -3.30 -1.84
N LEU A 37 2.70 -2.64 -1.67
CA LEU A 37 4.01 -3.21 -1.93
C LEU A 37 4.68 -3.49 -0.59
N PRO A 38 4.86 -4.77 -0.23
CA PRO A 38 5.65 -5.15 0.93
C PRO A 38 7.14 -4.84 0.69
N PRO A 39 7.98 -4.83 1.76
CA PRO A 39 9.35 -4.36 1.66
C PRO A 39 10.22 -5.03 0.60
N GLU A 40 10.03 -6.32 0.35
CA GLU A 40 10.71 -7.06 -0.69
C GLU A 40 10.42 -6.52 -2.09
N LEU A 41 9.18 -6.10 -2.37
CA LEU A 41 8.82 -5.52 -3.66
C LEU A 41 9.30 -4.07 -3.77
N VAL A 42 9.25 -3.30 -2.68
CA VAL A 42 9.80 -1.93 -2.66
C VAL A 42 11.31 -1.94 -2.95
N ALA A 43 12.03 -2.88 -2.33
CA ALA A 43 13.45 -3.09 -2.59
C ALA A 43 13.71 -3.56 -4.03
N ALA A 44 12.94 -4.51 -4.55
CA ALA A 44 13.07 -5.02 -5.92
C ALA A 44 12.82 -3.93 -6.99
N GLN A 45 12.02 -2.92 -6.67
CA GLN A 45 11.78 -1.75 -7.53
C GLN A 45 12.80 -0.62 -7.34
N GLY A 46 13.81 -0.80 -6.47
CA GLY A 46 14.84 0.21 -6.21
C GLY A 46 14.32 1.44 -5.47
N LEU A 47 13.19 1.34 -4.78
CA LEU A 47 12.52 2.47 -4.11
C LEU A 47 13.04 2.70 -2.68
N GLY A 48 13.74 1.71 -2.10
CA GLY A 48 14.40 1.80 -0.80
C GLY A 48 14.40 0.47 -0.05
N GLN A 49 15.24 0.38 0.98
CA GLN A 49 15.35 -0.80 1.86
C GLN A 49 14.58 -0.55 3.17
N GLY A 50 13.94 -1.59 3.71
CA GLY A 50 13.17 -1.49 4.96
C GLY A 50 11.91 -0.61 4.88
N LEU A 51 11.50 -0.24 3.66
CA LEU A 51 10.32 0.56 3.40
C LEU A 51 9.20 -0.32 2.88
N GLU A 52 7.96 0.03 3.18
CA GLU A 52 6.78 -0.45 2.48
C GLU A 52 6.17 0.69 1.65
N ALA A 53 5.26 0.34 0.73
CA ALA A 53 4.61 1.35 -0.09
C ALA A 53 3.14 1.05 -0.39
N VAL A 54 2.41 2.13 -0.64
CA VAL A 54 1.10 2.07 -1.29
C VAL A 54 1.16 2.78 -2.63
N VAL A 55 0.64 2.15 -3.67
CA VAL A 55 0.64 2.66 -5.04
C VAL A 55 -0.77 2.99 -5.49
N THR A 56 -0.94 4.15 -6.13
CA THR A 56 -2.24 4.64 -6.60
C THR A 56 -2.14 5.27 -7.99
N PRO A 57 -3.23 5.29 -8.77
CA PRO A 57 -3.25 5.88 -10.11
C PRO A 57 -3.37 7.40 -10.10
N THR A 58 -3.77 8.02 -8.98
CA THR A 58 -4.02 9.48 -8.92
C THR A 58 -3.36 10.13 -7.70
N ALA A 59 -2.81 11.33 -7.91
CA ALA A 59 -2.20 12.15 -6.86
C ALA A 59 -3.16 12.38 -5.70
N ALA A 60 -4.44 12.66 -5.99
CA ALA A 60 -5.46 12.93 -4.97
C ALA A 60 -5.61 11.78 -3.96
N VAL A 61 -5.63 10.52 -4.45
CA VAL A 61 -5.70 9.35 -3.56
C VAL A 61 -4.40 9.20 -2.77
N CYS A 62 -3.25 9.44 -3.39
CA CYS A 62 -1.96 9.39 -2.71
C CYS A 62 -1.86 10.44 -1.59
N THR A 63 -2.31 11.67 -1.84
CA THR A 63 -2.36 12.75 -0.83
C THR A 63 -3.31 12.40 0.31
N TRP A 64 -4.49 11.88 0.00
CA TRP A 64 -5.42 11.44 1.05
C TRP A 64 -4.85 10.32 1.93
N LEU A 65 -4.18 9.34 1.33
CA LEU A 65 -3.47 8.29 2.08
C LEU A 65 -2.33 8.85 2.92
N GLN A 66 -1.57 9.82 2.39
CA GLN A 66 -0.49 10.48 3.14
C GLN A 66 -1.03 11.17 4.39
N LEU A 67 -2.19 11.86 4.30
CA LEU A 67 -2.81 12.50 5.45
C LEU A 67 -3.26 11.49 6.51
N ARG A 68 -3.68 10.29 6.10
CA ARG A 68 -4.17 9.25 7.01
C ARG A 68 -3.05 8.44 7.66
N PHE A 69 -2.05 8.04 6.89
CA PHE A 69 -1.02 7.08 7.32
C PHE A 69 0.38 7.72 7.48
N GLY A 70 0.54 9.00 7.10
CA GLY A 70 1.84 9.64 7.01
C GLY A 70 2.64 9.17 5.79
N GLY A 71 3.97 9.17 5.90
CA GLY A 71 4.88 8.74 4.84
C GLY A 71 5.24 9.85 3.85
N ARG A 72 6.04 9.48 2.84
CA ARG A 72 6.61 10.37 1.84
C ARG A 72 6.08 10.04 0.44
N PRO A 73 5.35 10.96 -0.21
CA PRO A 73 4.95 10.82 -1.60
C PRO A 73 6.16 10.76 -2.53
N SER A 74 6.05 9.93 -3.55
CA SER A 74 7.04 9.73 -4.60
C SER A 74 6.33 9.28 -5.88
N HIS A 75 7.06 9.16 -6.98
CA HIS A 75 6.58 8.66 -8.25
C HIS A 75 7.47 7.51 -8.71
N ALA A 76 6.86 6.47 -9.29
CA ALA A 76 7.58 5.36 -9.90
C ALA A 76 6.95 4.95 -11.23
N PRO A 77 7.74 4.47 -12.20
CA PRO A 77 7.28 4.01 -13.50
C PRO A 77 6.67 2.59 -13.45
N LEU A 78 5.76 2.37 -12.50
CA LEU A 78 5.01 1.12 -12.35
C LEU A 78 3.78 1.13 -13.28
N THR A 79 3.38 -0.03 -13.79
CA THR A 79 2.16 -0.17 -14.60
C THR A 79 1.07 -0.90 -13.80
N SER A 80 -0.20 -0.62 -14.09
CA SER A 80 -1.32 -1.33 -13.43
C SER A 80 -1.21 -2.84 -13.65
N ALA A 81 -0.86 -3.28 -14.86
CA ALA A 81 -0.68 -4.70 -15.18
C ALA A 81 0.38 -5.39 -14.30
N TRP A 82 1.52 -4.73 -14.07
CA TRP A 82 2.55 -5.26 -13.17
C TRP A 82 2.05 -5.30 -11.72
N LEU A 83 1.36 -4.24 -11.28
CA LEU A 83 0.82 -4.12 -9.93
C LEU A 83 -0.26 -5.18 -9.64
N ASP A 84 -1.14 -5.45 -10.61
CA ASP A 84 -2.15 -6.49 -10.50
C ASP A 84 -1.51 -7.88 -10.41
N ALA A 85 -0.43 -8.13 -11.16
CA ALA A 85 0.27 -9.40 -11.18
C ALA A 85 1.13 -9.65 -9.92
N GLN A 86 1.77 -8.61 -9.38
CA GLN A 86 2.80 -8.75 -8.33
C GLN A 86 2.34 -8.25 -6.95
N ALA A 87 1.41 -7.29 -6.91
CA ALA A 87 0.97 -6.60 -5.70
C ALA A 87 -0.54 -6.79 -5.43
N GLY A 88 -1.08 -7.93 -5.85
CA GLY A 88 -2.48 -8.31 -5.62
C GLY A 88 -2.77 -8.72 -4.17
N ALA A 89 -1.76 -9.02 -3.36
CA ALA A 89 -1.94 -9.40 -1.96
C ALA A 89 -2.46 -8.24 -1.10
N LEU A 90 -3.14 -8.58 0.00
CA LEU A 90 -3.49 -7.62 1.04
C LEU A 90 -2.32 -7.48 2.03
N PRO A 91 -2.14 -6.32 2.68
CA PRO A 91 -1.23 -6.18 3.82
C PRO A 91 -1.56 -7.18 4.94
N ALA A 92 -0.61 -7.40 5.86
CA ALA A 92 -0.83 -8.26 7.02
C ALA A 92 -2.08 -7.84 7.81
N ALA A 93 -2.76 -8.81 8.43
CA ALA A 93 -3.85 -8.52 9.35
C ALA A 93 -3.30 -7.84 10.62
N ALA A 94 -4.13 -7.00 11.26
CA ALA A 94 -3.77 -6.42 12.54
C ALA A 94 -3.38 -7.51 13.55
N PRO A 95 -2.33 -7.30 14.37
CA PRO A 95 -2.03 -8.20 15.47
C PRO A 95 -3.26 -8.32 16.38
N LEU A 96 -3.65 -9.55 16.72
CA LEU A 96 -4.69 -9.75 17.73
C LEU A 96 -4.20 -9.12 19.03
N ALA A 97 -5.01 -8.25 19.63
CA ALA A 97 -4.72 -7.70 20.94
C ALA A 97 -4.49 -8.87 21.91
N ARG A 98 -3.31 -8.90 22.55
CA ARG A 98 -3.11 -9.80 23.68
C ARG A 98 -4.03 -9.32 24.79
N LEU A 99 -5.13 -10.03 24.99
CA LEU A 99 -5.89 -9.93 26.23
C LEU A 99 -4.97 -10.49 27.32
N SER A 100 -4.33 -9.58 28.07
CA SER A 100 -3.59 -9.90 29.30
C SER A 100 -4.54 -10.06 30.47
#